data_AF-A0A847LXU1-F1
#
_entry.id   AF-A0A847LXU1-F1
#
_cell.length_a   1.000
_cell.length_b   1.000
_cell.length_c   1.000
_cell.angle_alpha   90.00
_cell.angle_beta   90.00
_cell.angle_gamma   90.00
#
_symmetry.space_group_name_H-M   'P 1'
#
loop_
_entity.id
_entity.type
_entity.pdbx_description
1 polymer ?
#
loop_
_entity_poly.entity_id
_entity_poly.type
_entity_poly.pdbx_seq_one_letter_code
_entity_poly.pdbx_strand_id
1 'polypeptide(L)'
;MMEFHSENREVDSYLSRSESSDSTDGLDKNLNNKIQNTKDQSYEKYEKLKPQKSILNFSDNRYIVFFSIIAAILSFIETFLPKPLLFVKVGFAYVPILLILGKAQLKGIISIILLKSILGSIFAGTLFSFTFLLSLSGNIGVIIGILILSIIPIGFSRIAISIFLSSLSNIAQLFFYSFFIIRDMSLLNISPLIICFSVISGFFTGLIAVNIEKYYLDIRFDLV
;
A
#
# COMPACT_ATOMS: atom_id res chain seq x y z
N MET A 1 14.29 16.57 3.98
CA MET A 1 15.60 16.60 4.68
C MET A 1 16.25 18.00 4.69
N MET A 2 16.09 18.82 3.63
CA MET A 2 16.60 20.21 3.61
C MET A 2 15.88 21.18 4.58
N GLU A 3 14.55 21.05 4.80
CA GLU A 3 13.81 21.92 5.74
C GLU A 3 14.25 21.77 7.21
N PHE A 4 14.62 20.55 7.63
CA PHE A 4 15.13 20.29 9.00
C PHE A 4 16.45 21.06 9.26
N HIS A 5 17.29 21.17 8.23
CA HIS A 5 18.55 21.89 8.31
C HIS A 5 18.39 23.42 8.25
N SER A 6 17.30 23.94 7.68
CA SER A 6 17.00 25.38 7.75
C SER A 6 16.44 25.77 9.12
N GLU A 7 15.59 24.93 9.70
CA GLU A 7 14.92 25.24 10.97
C GLU A 7 15.86 25.11 12.19
N ASN A 8 16.76 24.11 12.19
CA ASN A 8 17.83 24.05 13.21
C ASN A 8 18.78 25.25 13.14
N ARG A 9 19.04 25.80 11.94
CA ARG A 9 19.87 27.01 11.81
C ARG A 9 19.19 28.25 12.39
N GLU A 10 17.87 28.35 12.31
CA GLU A 10 17.13 29.40 13.01
C GLU A 10 17.23 29.21 14.54
N VAL A 11 17.00 28.00 15.06
CA VAL A 11 17.11 27.72 16.50
C VAL A 11 18.53 28.01 17.04
N ASP A 12 19.57 27.59 16.32
CA ASP A 12 20.96 27.87 16.68
C ASP A 12 21.25 29.39 16.65
N SER A 13 20.65 30.13 15.69
CA SER A 13 20.78 31.59 15.64
C SER A 13 20.10 32.31 16.82
N TYR A 14 19.02 31.74 17.39
CA TYR A 14 18.38 32.27 18.60
C TYR A 14 19.19 31.94 19.86
N LEU A 15 19.81 30.76 19.93
CA LEU A 15 20.68 30.35 21.04
C LEU A 15 21.99 31.15 21.09
N SER A 16 22.61 31.43 19.94
CA SER A 16 23.79 32.31 19.86
C SER A 16 23.48 33.74 20.28
N ARG A 17 22.21 34.17 20.21
CA ARG A 17 21.76 35.53 20.57
C ARG A 17 21.32 35.66 22.03
N SER A 18 20.99 34.55 22.69
CA SER A 18 20.83 34.48 24.15
C SER A 18 22.17 34.47 24.89
N GLU A 19 23.21 33.83 24.33
CA GLU A 19 24.56 33.82 24.96
C GLU A 19 25.25 35.18 24.92
N SER A 20 24.87 36.08 24.01
CA SER A 20 25.44 37.43 23.89
C SER A 20 24.77 38.50 24.75
N SER A 21 23.72 38.15 25.51
CA SER A 21 22.86 39.11 26.20
C SER A 21 22.92 38.90 27.72
N ASP A 22 24.07 39.21 28.32
CA ASP A 22 24.29 39.14 29.77
C ASP A 22 23.65 40.35 30.46
N SER A 23 22.31 40.35 30.54
CA SER A 23 21.42 41.10 31.46
C SER A 23 20.07 41.44 30.81
N THR A 24 19.02 40.63 31.05
CA THR A 24 17.60 41.07 31.13
C THR A 24 16.65 39.88 31.39
N ASP A 25 16.33 39.64 32.67
CA ASP A 25 15.47 38.57 33.22
C ASP A 25 14.00 38.52 32.66
N GLY A 26 13.62 39.52 31.85
CA GLY A 26 12.28 39.63 31.22
C GLY A 26 12.22 39.29 29.72
N LEU A 27 13.32 39.47 28.97
CA LEU A 27 13.37 39.18 27.53
C LEU A 27 13.61 37.69 27.26
N ASP A 28 14.34 37.03 28.15
CA ASP A 28 14.67 35.61 28.06
C ASP A 28 13.45 34.70 28.19
N LYS A 29 12.44 35.08 29.00
CA LYS A 29 11.20 34.29 29.13
C LYS A 29 10.36 34.28 27.85
N ASN A 30 10.25 35.41 27.17
CA ASN A 30 9.53 35.49 25.90
C ASN A 30 10.26 34.75 24.78
N LEU A 31 11.60 34.80 24.77
CA LEU A 31 12.41 34.06 23.83
C LEU A 31 12.32 32.55 24.08
N ASN A 32 12.40 32.12 25.34
CA ASN A 32 12.25 30.71 25.75
C ASN A 32 10.85 30.17 25.41
N ASN A 33 9.79 30.94 25.63
CA ASN A 33 8.43 30.53 25.24
C ASN A 33 8.27 30.41 23.72
N LYS A 34 8.93 31.27 22.94
CA LYS A 34 8.90 31.21 21.48
C LYS A 34 9.68 30.01 20.96
N ILE A 35 10.86 29.73 21.53
CA ILE A 35 11.66 28.54 21.23
C ILE A 35 10.89 27.27 21.58
N GLN A 36 10.19 27.26 22.72
CA GLN A 36 9.38 26.11 23.15
C GLN A 36 8.20 25.88 22.20
N ASN A 37 7.45 26.92 21.83
CA ASN A 37 6.34 26.81 20.88
C ASN A 37 6.78 26.33 19.50
N THR A 38 7.92 26.82 18.97
CA THR A 38 8.44 26.37 17.67
C THR A 38 8.90 24.90 17.75
N LYS A 39 9.54 24.50 18.85
CA LYS A 39 9.90 23.10 19.10
C LYS A 39 8.66 22.21 19.16
N ASP A 40 7.64 22.60 19.91
CA ASP A 40 6.40 21.83 20.09
C ASP A 40 5.65 21.66 18.76
N GLN A 41 5.57 22.71 17.93
CA GLN A 41 4.98 22.62 16.58
C GLN A 41 5.75 21.69 15.65
N SER A 42 7.08 21.71 15.72
CA SER A 42 7.93 20.84 14.92
C SER A 42 7.87 19.39 15.42
N TYR A 43 7.85 19.15 16.73
CA TYR A 43 7.59 17.83 17.31
C TYR A 43 6.22 17.27 16.91
N GLU A 44 5.16 18.08 16.89
CA GLU A 44 3.82 17.67 16.45
C GLU A 44 3.79 17.34 14.94
N LYS A 45 4.56 18.08 14.13
CA LYS A 45 4.76 17.79 12.69
C LYS A 45 5.54 16.49 12.48
N TYR A 46 6.57 16.21 13.28
CA TYR A 46 7.31 14.93 13.25
C TYR A 46 6.49 13.76 13.79
N GLU A 47 5.58 13.99 14.74
CA GLU A 47 4.67 12.97 15.24
C GLU A 47 3.64 12.54 14.17
N LYS A 48 3.16 13.48 13.36
CA LYS A 48 2.32 13.21 12.17
C LYS A 48 3.07 12.52 11.02
N LEU A 49 4.40 12.57 11.02
CA LEU A 49 5.29 11.93 10.04
C LEU A 49 5.83 10.56 10.50
N LYS A 50 5.52 10.13 11.73
CA LYS A 50 5.88 8.77 12.16
C LYS A 50 5.10 7.75 11.32
N PRO A 51 5.75 6.71 10.78
CA PRO A 51 5.02 5.60 10.16
C PRO A 51 4.03 5.09 11.19
N GLN A 52 2.75 5.08 10.81
CA GLN A 52 1.62 4.71 11.63
C GLN A 52 1.94 3.41 12.37
N LYS A 53 2.30 3.53 13.65
CA LYS A 53 2.60 2.39 14.52
C LYS A 53 1.37 1.50 14.48
N SER A 54 1.53 0.28 13.97
CA SER A 54 0.45 -0.70 13.78
C SER A 54 -0.48 -0.72 15.00
N ILE A 55 -1.65 -0.10 14.86
CA ILE A 55 -2.59 0.20 15.97
C ILE A 55 -3.31 -1.09 16.43
N LEU A 56 -3.18 -2.16 15.67
CA LEU A 56 -3.86 -3.43 15.92
C LEU A 56 -2.84 -4.47 16.42
N ASN A 57 -3.09 -5.01 17.61
CA ASN A 57 -2.46 -6.24 18.10
C ASN A 57 -2.96 -7.40 17.22
N PHE A 58 -2.25 -7.58 16.10
CA PHE A 58 -2.66 -8.41 14.97
C PHE A 58 -2.36 -9.92 15.15
N SER A 59 -2.48 -10.43 16.39
CA SER A 59 -2.41 -11.86 16.71
C SER A 59 -3.69 -12.64 16.35
N ASP A 60 -4.79 -11.93 16.03
CA ASP A 60 -6.05 -12.57 15.67
C ASP A 60 -6.00 -13.09 14.23
N ASN A 61 -5.88 -14.41 14.02
CA ASN A 61 -5.99 -14.97 12.66
C ASN A 61 -7.33 -14.68 11.96
N ARG A 62 -8.33 -14.17 12.71
CA ARG A 62 -9.69 -13.91 12.23
C ARG A 62 -9.74 -12.91 11.07
N TYR A 63 -8.96 -11.81 11.13
CA TYR A 63 -8.95 -10.83 10.03
C TYR A 63 -8.32 -11.43 8.77
N ILE A 64 -7.25 -12.23 8.92
CA ILE A 64 -6.59 -12.90 7.78
C ILE A 64 -7.63 -13.76 7.07
N VAL A 65 -8.36 -14.56 7.83
CA VAL A 65 -9.43 -15.41 7.30
C VAL A 65 -10.53 -14.57 6.65
N PHE A 66 -11.07 -13.55 7.33
CA PHE A 66 -12.14 -12.71 6.82
C PHE A 66 -11.77 -12.00 5.50
N PHE A 67 -10.66 -11.25 5.49
CA PHE A 67 -10.21 -10.54 4.30
C PHE A 67 -9.78 -11.50 3.17
N SER A 68 -9.22 -12.66 3.50
CA SER A 68 -8.88 -13.67 2.47
C SER A 68 -10.11 -14.28 1.82
N ILE A 69 -11.19 -14.53 2.57
CA ILE A 69 -12.47 -15.02 2.04
C ILE A 69 -13.09 -13.97 1.12
N ILE A 70 -13.19 -12.71 1.55
CA ILE A 70 -13.74 -11.63 0.71
C ILE A 70 -12.91 -11.50 -0.58
N ALA A 71 -11.59 -11.50 -0.46
CA ALA A 71 -10.71 -11.41 -1.62
C ALA A 71 -10.81 -12.64 -2.53
N ALA A 72 -11.05 -13.83 -1.98
CA ALA A 72 -11.28 -15.05 -2.74
C ALA A 72 -12.60 -15.00 -3.53
N ILE A 73 -13.69 -14.53 -2.89
CA ILE A 73 -14.98 -14.35 -3.54
C ILE A 73 -14.88 -13.34 -4.68
N LEU A 74 -14.24 -12.19 -4.46
CA LEU A 74 -13.99 -11.21 -5.53
C LEU A 74 -13.14 -11.81 -6.66
N SER A 75 -12.10 -12.58 -6.33
CA SER A 75 -11.29 -13.28 -7.35
C SER A 75 -12.08 -14.33 -8.13
N PHE A 76 -13.05 -14.99 -7.50
CA PHE A 76 -13.93 -15.95 -8.14
C PHE A 76 -14.90 -15.24 -9.09
N ILE A 77 -15.56 -14.17 -8.64
CA ILE A 77 -16.42 -13.32 -9.47
C ILE A 77 -15.65 -12.77 -10.67
N GLU A 78 -14.43 -12.31 -10.45
CA GLU A 78 -13.54 -11.80 -11.51
C GLU A 78 -13.21 -12.86 -12.58
N THR A 79 -13.31 -14.15 -12.24
CA THR A 79 -13.09 -15.24 -13.19
C THR A 79 -14.23 -15.37 -14.22
N PHE A 80 -15.44 -14.92 -13.87
CA PHE A 80 -16.60 -14.88 -14.78
C PHE A 80 -16.64 -13.65 -15.67
N LEU A 81 -15.87 -12.60 -15.34
CA LEU A 81 -15.77 -11.43 -16.20
C LEU A 81 -15.07 -11.82 -17.51
N PRO A 82 -15.59 -11.38 -18.67
CA PRO A 82 -14.91 -11.61 -19.94
C PRO A 82 -13.55 -10.92 -19.88
N LYS A 83 -12.48 -11.72 -19.95
CA LYS A 83 -11.12 -11.21 -19.87
C LYS A 83 -10.77 -10.60 -21.23
N PRO A 84 -10.41 -9.30 -21.32
CA PRO A 84 -10.06 -8.68 -22.59
C PRO A 84 -8.84 -9.37 -23.23
N LEU A 85 -7.96 -9.93 -22.39
CA LEU A 85 -6.79 -10.73 -22.77
C LEU A 85 -6.61 -11.88 -21.77
N LEU A 86 -6.10 -13.03 -22.23
CA LEU A 86 -5.87 -14.24 -21.43
C LEU A 86 -5.04 -13.98 -20.14
N PHE A 87 -4.19 -12.95 -20.15
CA PHE A 87 -3.25 -12.62 -19.07
C PHE A 87 -3.62 -11.38 -18.25
N VAL A 88 -4.74 -10.72 -18.56
CA VAL A 88 -5.10 -9.47 -17.87
C VAL A 88 -6.17 -9.77 -16.83
N LYS A 89 -5.82 -9.56 -15.56
CA LYS A 89 -6.80 -9.45 -14.48
C LYS A 89 -7.24 -8.00 -14.33
N VAL A 90 -8.52 -7.82 -14.01
CA VAL A 90 -9.14 -6.51 -13.76
C VAL A 90 -8.66 -5.96 -12.41
N GLY A 91 -8.30 -6.84 -11.47
CA GLY A 91 -7.69 -6.48 -10.19
C GLY A 91 -8.68 -6.21 -9.07
N PHE A 92 -9.97 -6.50 -9.24
CA PHE A 92 -10.97 -6.32 -8.20
C PHE A 92 -10.63 -7.11 -6.93
N ALA A 93 -10.05 -8.30 -7.06
CA ALA A 93 -9.58 -9.10 -5.93
C ALA A 93 -8.52 -8.42 -5.05
N TYR A 94 -8.02 -7.24 -5.41
CA TYR A 94 -7.07 -6.44 -4.61
C TYR A 94 -7.74 -5.35 -3.77
N VAL A 95 -9.04 -5.08 -3.94
CA VAL A 95 -9.76 -4.12 -3.08
C VAL A 95 -9.59 -4.43 -1.58
N PRO A 96 -9.84 -5.67 -1.09
CA PRO A 96 -9.70 -5.96 0.34
C PRO A 96 -8.26 -5.81 0.84
N ILE A 97 -7.28 -6.08 -0.04
CA ILE A 97 -5.84 -5.95 0.25
C ILE A 97 -5.45 -4.48 0.39
N LEU A 98 -6.00 -3.59 -0.44
CA LEU A 98 -5.79 -2.14 -0.33
C LEU A 98 -6.42 -1.55 0.93
N LEU A 99 -7.56 -2.08 1.40
CA LEU A 99 -8.22 -1.59 2.62
C LEU A 99 -7.41 -1.84 3.89
N ILE A 100 -6.72 -2.99 3.95
CA ILE A 100 -5.84 -3.36 5.07
C ILE A 100 -4.42 -2.84 4.91
N LEU A 101 -4.04 -2.40 3.71
CA LEU A 101 -2.71 -1.86 3.45
C LEU A 101 -2.49 -0.60 4.30
N GLY A 102 -1.40 -0.57 5.06
CA GLY A 102 -1.12 0.48 6.06
C GLY A 102 -1.75 0.25 7.43
N LYS A 103 -2.75 -0.63 7.55
CA LYS A 103 -3.36 -1.01 8.84
C LYS A 103 -2.76 -2.32 9.36
N ALA A 104 -2.60 -3.32 8.48
CA ALA A 104 -2.14 -4.66 8.81
C ALA A 104 -0.62 -4.86 8.68
N GLN A 105 -0.10 -5.85 9.41
CA GLN A 105 1.29 -6.29 9.29
C GLN A 105 1.54 -6.93 7.92
N LEU A 106 2.73 -6.69 7.35
CA LEU A 106 3.12 -7.25 6.04
C LEU A 106 2.92 -8.76 5.95
N LYS A 107 3.29 -9.50 7.00
CA LYS A 107 3.13 -10.97 7.06
C LYS A 107 1.65 -11.40 6.90
N GLY A 108 0.73 -10.66 7.53
CA GLY A 108 -0.72 -10.92 7.41
C GLY A 108 -1.22 -10.65 6.00
N ILE A 109 -0.78 -9.55 5.39
CA ILE A 109 -1.16 -9.18 4.01
C ILE A 109 -0.69 -10.24 3.00
N ILE A 110 0.56 -10.71 3.13
CA ILE A 110 1.10 -11.79 2.28
C ILE A 110 0.27 -13.07 2.46
N SER A 111 -0.07 -13.41 3.70
CA SER A 111 -0.91 -14.59 3.99
C SER A 111 -2.29 -14.48 3.33
N ILE A 112 -2.92 -13.30 3.38
CA ILE A 112 -4.20 -13.03 2.72
C ILE A 112 -4.10 -13.21 1.20
N ILE A 113 -3.04 -12.68 0.58
CA ILE A 113 -2.80 -12.79 -0.87
C ILE A 113 -2.66 -14.25 -1.30
N LEU A 114 -1.94 -15.06 -0.52
CA LEU A 114 -1.75 -16.48 -0.80
C LEU A 114 -3.05 -17.27 -0.60
N LEU A 115 -3.72 -17.09 0.54
CA LEU A 115 -4.99 -17.75 0.83
C LEU A 115 -6.04 -17.42 -0.23
N LYS A 116 -6.20 -16.15 -0.62
CA LYS A 116 -7.21 -15.78 -1.62
C LYS A 116 -7.02 -16.51 -2.96
N SER A 117 -5.78 -16.82 -3.33
CA SER A 117 -5.46 -17.51 -4.59
C SER A 117 -5.83 -18.99 -4.49
N ILE A 118 -5.55 -19.61 -3.35
CA ILE A 118 -5.91 -21.00 -3.06
C ILE A 118 -7.43 -21.13 -2.99
N LEU A 119 -8.11 -20.33 -2.16
CA LEU A 119 -9.56 -20.37 -2.04
C LEU A 119 -10.26 -20.03 -3.37
N GLY A 120 -9.81 -18.97 -4.07
CA GLY A 120 -10.42 -18.58 -5.34
C GLY A 120 -10.30 -19.66 -6.42
N SER A 121 -9.18 -20.38 -6.45
CA SER A 121 -8.99 -21.49 -7.39
C SER A 121 -9.67 -22.80 -6.96
N ILE A 122 -9.91 -23.01 -5.66
CA ILE A 122 -10.82 -24.05 -5.17
C ILE A 122 -12.23 -23.78 -5.68
N PHE A 123 -12.74 -22.56 -5.49
CA PHE A 123 -14.08 -22.18 -5.93
C PHE A 123 -14.26 -22.29 -7.43
N ALA A 124 -13.23 -21.94 -8.20
CA ALA A 124 -13.22 -22.08 -9.65
C ALA A 124 -13.00 -23.53 -10.13
N GLY A 125 -12.58 -24.46 -9.26
CA GLY A 125 -12.21 -25.82 -9.66
C GLY A 125 -10.89 -25.90 -10.45
N THR A 126 -10.02 -24.89 -10.34
CA THR A 126 -8.81 -24.74 -11.18
C THR A 126 -7.49 -24.85 -10.41
N LEU A 127 -7.49 -25.40 -9.19
CA LEU A 127 -6.35 -25.41 -8.25
C LEU A 127 -5.02 -25.90 -8.82
N PHE A 128 -5.02 -26.94 -9.66
CA PHE A 128 -3.80 -27.50 -10.26
C PHE A 128 -3.69 -27.19 -11.75
N SER A 129 -4.44 -26.20 -12.23
CA SER A 129 -4.41 -25.79 -13.63
C SER A 129 -3.30 -24.78 -13.91
N PHE A 130 -2.98 -24.62 -15.19
CA PHE A 130 -2.16 -23.51 -15.66
C PHE A 130 -2.69 -22.13 -15.19
N THR A 131 -4.02 -21.97 -15.10
CA THR A 131 -4.64 -20.73 -14.62
C THR A 131 -4.32 -20.42 -13.16
N PHE A 132 -4.15 -21.45 -12.32
CA PHE A 132 -3.71 -21.26 -10.94
C PHE A 132 -2.26 -20.76 -10.87
N LEU A 133 -1.36 -21.37 -11.65
CA LEU A 133 0.04 -20.93 -11.71
C LEU A 133 0.16 -19.48 -12.20
N LEU A 134 -0.64 -19.11 -13.21
CA LEU A 134 -0.72 -17.74 -13.69
C LEU A 134 -1.23 -16.79 -12.59
N SER A 135 -2.28 -17.17 -11.86
CA SER A 135 -2.78 -16.39 -10.72
C SER A 135 -1.72 -16.22 -9.64
N LEU A 136 -0.96 -17.27 -9.33
CA LEU A 136 0.11 -17.26 -8.34
C LEU A 136 1.25 -16.33 -8.76
N SER A 137 1.68 -16.36 -10.03
CA SER A 137 2.68 -15.42 -10.55
C SER A 137 2.25 -13.96 -10.35
N GLY A 138 1.00 -13.63 -10.70
CA GLY A 138 0.48 -12.28 -10.50
C GLY A 138 0.48 -11.85 -9.04
N ASN A 139 0.12 -12.75 -8.13
CA ASN A 139 0.15 -12.51 -6.69
C ASN A 139 1.58 -12.32 -6.15
N ILE A 140 2.57 -13.04 -6.68
CA ILE A 140 3.98 -12.81 -6.37
C ILE A 140 4.39 -11.39 -6.80
N GLY A 141 3.98 -10.95 -7.99
CA GLY A 141 4.18 -9.57 -8.44
C GLY A 141 3.60 -8.54 -7.46
N VAL A 142 2.39 -8.76 -6.96
CA VAL A 142 1.76 -7.89 -5.95
C VAL A 142 2.52 -7.89 -4.63
N ILE A 143 2.96 -9.05 -4.15
CA ILE A 143 3.75 -9.16 -2.92
C ILE A 143 5.05 -8.37 -3.04
N ILE A 144 5.76 -8.50 -4.17
CA ILE A 144 6.96 -7.71 -4.47
C ILE A 144 6.62 -6.22 -4.47
N GLY A 145 5.51 -5.82 -5.10
CA GLY A 145 5.06 -4.43 -5.10
C GLY A 145 4.83 -3.88 -3.71
N ILE A 146 4.13 -4.62 -2.85
CA ILE A 146 3.87 -4.24 -1.46
C ILE A 146 5.18 -4.12 -0.67
N LEU A 147 6.14 -5.02 -0.91
CA LEU A 147 7.45 -4.95 -0.26
C LEU A 147 8.22 -3.70 -0.69
N ILE A 148 8.22 -3.37 -1.98
CA ILE A 148 8.81 -2.13 -2.52
C ILE A 148 8.17 -0.90 -1.87
N LEU A 149 6.83 -0.86 -1.84
CA LEU A 149 6.05 0.21 -1.21
C LEU A 149 6.35 0.36 0.28
N SER A 150 6.68 -0.72 0.98
CA SER A 150 7.03 -0.68 2.40
C SER A 150 8.41 -0.07 2.69
N ILE A 151 9.30 -0.02 1.70
CA ILE A 151 10.65 0.54 1.84
C ILE A 151 10.68 2.03 1.46
N ILE A 152 9.75 2.45 0.59
CA ILE A 152 9.69 3.81 0.08
C ILE A 152 8.92 4.71 1.08
N PRO A 153 9.52 5.76 1.66
CA PRO A 153 8.87 6.61 2.67
C PRO A 153 7.89 7.63 2.07
N ILE A 154 7.34 7.36 0.88
CA ILE A 154 6.50 8.30 0.13
C ILE A 154 5.03 7.95 0.39
N GLY A 155 4.24 8.94 0.82
CA GLY A 155 2.79 8.82 0.97
C GLY A 155 2.09 8.76 -0.39
N PHE A 156 2.03 7.58 -1.00
CA PHE A 156 1.28 7.39 -2.23
C PHE A 156 -0.23 7.38 -1.97
N SER A 157 -1.00 7.97 -2.89
CA SER A 157 -2.46 7.82 -2.91
C SER A 157 -2.84 6.34 -3.08
N ARG A 158 -3.92 5.89 -2.43
CA ARG A 158 -4.48 4.53 -2.59
C ARG A 158 -4.71 4.15 -4.06
N ILE A 159 -5.07 5.13 -4.89
CA ILE A 159 -5.27 4.93 -6.33
C ILE A 159 -3.94 4.64 -7.03
N ALA A 160 -2.88 5.38 -6.72
CA ALA A 160 -1.55 5.15 -7.27
C ALA A 160 -1.00 3.79 -6.85
N ILE A 161 -1.21 3.40 -5.59
CA ILE A 161 -0.84 2.07 -5.08
C ILE A 161 -1.59 0.98 -5.85
N SER A 162 -2.90 1.14 -6.04
CA SER A 162 -3.71 0.18 -6.81
C SER A 162 -3.23 0.00 -8.25
N ILE A 163 -2.95 1.11 -8.95
CA ILE A 163 -2.40 1.11 -10.31
C ILE A 163 -1.06 0.38 -10.35
N PHE A 164 -0.16 0.69 -9.40
CA PHE A 164 1.14 0.07 -9.31
C PHE A 164 1.06 -1.45 -9.08
N LEU A 165 0.25 -1.88 -8.10
CA LEU A 165 0.07 -3.30 -7.79
C LEU A 165 -0.59 -4.06 -8.95
N SER A 166 -1.62 -3.47 -9.58
CA SER A 166 -2.27 -4.07 -10.74
C SER A 166 -1.29 -4.25 -11.90
N SER A 167 -0.47 -3.24 -12.17
CA SER A 167 0.58 -3.29 -13.20
C SER A 167 1.59 -4.39 -12.93
N LEU A 168 2.14 -4.47 -11.71
CA LEU A 168 3.08 -5.53 -11.34
C LEU A 168 2.46 -6.92 -11.47
N SER A 169 1.17 -7.08 -11.12
CA SER A 169 0.49 -8.36 -11.22
C SER A 169 0.37 -8.84 -12.66
N ASN A 170 -0.01 -7.97 -13.58
CA ASN A 170 -0.20 -8.31 -14.99
C ASN A 170 1.15 -8.49 -15.70
N ILE A 171 2.18 -7.71 -15.33
CA ILE A 171 3.55 -7.91 -15.83
C ILE A 171 4.11 -9.26 -15.37
N ALA A 172 3.93 -9.63 -14.10
CA ALA A 172 4.40 -10.92 -13.60
C ALA A 172 3.67 -12.09 -14.28
N GLN A 173 2.37 -11.96 -14.58
CA GLN A 173 1.61 -12.95 -15.34
C GLN A 173 2.13 -13.10 -16.77
N LEU A 174 2.34 -11.98 -17.47
CA LEU A 174 2.90 -11.98 -18.80
C LEU A 174 4.29 -12.61 -18.81
N PHE A 175 5.17 -12.20 -17.89
CA PHE A 175 6.52 -12.74 -17.78
C PHE A 175 6.52 -14.25 -17.56
N PHE A 176 5.72 -14.74 -16.61
CA PHE A 176 5.61 -16.17 -16.34
C PHE A 176 5.11 -16.93 -17.56
N TYR A 177 4.09 -16.42 -18.25
CA TYR A 177 3.55 -17.05 -19.45
C TYR A 177 4.55 -17.10 -20.60
N SER A 178 5.20 -15.96 -20.89
CA SER A 178 6.20 -15.85 -21.95
C SER A 178 7.41 -16.77 -21.69
N PHE A 179 7.87 -16.84 -20.43
CA PHE A 179 9.05 -17.62 -20.07
C PHE A 179 8.77 -19.12 -19.98
N PHE A 180 7.75 -19.54 -19.24
CA PHE A 180 7.51 -20.96 -18.93
C PHE A 180 6.64 -21.67 -19.95
N ILE A 181 5.67 -21.00 -20.56
CA ILE A 181 4.70 -21.67 -21.44
C ILE A 181 5.11 -21.53 -22.90
N ILE A 182 5.20 -20.30 -23.41
CA ILE A 182 5.52 -20.10 -24.83
C ILE A 182 7.02 -20.22 -25.08
N ARG A 183 7.86 -19.88 -24.10
CA ARG A 183 9.32 -19.84 -24.21
C ARG A 183 9.79 -18.87 -25.31
N ASP A 184 9.06 -17.78 -25.50
CA ASP A 184 9.38 -16.69 -26.41
C ASP A 184 9.28 -15.35 -25.68
N MET A 185 10.41 -14.64 -25.60
CA MET A 185 10.49 -13.35 -24.93
C MET A 185 9.88 -12.21 -25.77
N SER A 186 9.65 -12.42 -27.06
CA SER A 186 9.07 -11.41 -27.96
C SER A 186 7.66 -10.98 -27.53
N LEU A 187 6.95 -11.84 -26.79
CA LEU A 187 5.66 -11.54 -26.17
C LEU A 187 5.71 -10.40 -25.15
N LEU A 188 6.87 -10.13 -24.56
CA LEU A 188 7.05 -8.98 -23.68
C LEU A 188 6.86 -7.64 -24.43
N ASN A 189 6.90 -7.62 -25.76
CA ASN A 189 6.56 -6.43 -26.55
C ASN A 189 5.08 -6.02 -26.41
N ILE A 190 4.21 -6.91 -25.91
CA ILE A 190 2.80 -6.62 -25.60
C ILE A 190 2.65 -5.95 -24.21
N SER A 191 3.71 -5.96 -23.39
CA SER A 191 3.70 -5.35 -22.05
C SER A 191 3.20 -3.90 -21.99
N PRO A 192 3.57 -2.95 -22.88
CA PRO A 192 3.04 -1.58 -22.81
C PRO A 192 1.51 -1.55 -22.93
N LEU A 193 0.93 -2.38 -23.79
CA LEU A 193 -0.52 -2.49 -23.95
C LEU A 193 -1.16 -3.04 -22.67
N ILE A 194 -0.57 -4.07 -22.07
CA ILE A 194 -1.04 -4.66 -20.81
C ILE A 194 -0.96 -3.66 -19.66
N ILE A 195 0.08 -2.82 -19.62
CA ILE A 195 0.21 -1.75 -18.62
C ILE A 195 -0.92 -0.73 -18.80
N CYS A 196 -1.26 -0.33 -20.04
CA CYS A 196 -2.41 0.56 -20.27
C CYS A 196 -3.71 -0.01 -19.69
N PHE A 197 -4.00 -1.30 -19.91
CA PHE A 197 -5.16 -1.96 -19.31
C PHE A 197 -5.08 -2.01 -17.78
N SER A 198 -3.90 -2.28 -17.23
CA SER A 198 -3.65 -2.33 -15.78
C SER A 198 -3.84 -0.98 -15.11
N VAL A 199 -3.50 0.12 -15.80
CA VAL A 199 -3.74 1.48 -15.30
C VAL A 199 -5.23 1.75 -15.20
N ILE A 200 -6.00 1.40 -16.23
CA ILE A 200 -7.46 1.58 -16.24
C ILE A 200 -8.09 0.72 -15.13
N SER A 201 -7.75 -0.57 -15.07
CA SER A 201 -8.35 -1.49 -14.11
C SER A 201 -7.92 -1.20 -12.67
N GLY A 202 -6.65 -0.83 -12.47
CA GLY A 202 -6.10 -0.39 -11.21
C GLY A 202 -6.70 0.94 -10.73
N PHE A 203 -7.02 1.86 -11.63
CA PHE A 203 -7.71 3.11 -11.31
C PHE A 203 -9.12 2.84 -10.76
N PHE A 204 -9.92 2.01 -11.45
CA PHE A 204 -11.26 1.63 -10.97
C PHE A 204 -11.20 0.89 -9.63
N THR A 205 -10.29 -0.08 -9.50
CA THR A 205 -10.06 -0.82 -8.25
C THR A 205 -9.69 0.13 -7.11
N GLY A 206 -8.82 1.12 -7.38
CA GLY A 206 -8.39 2.12 -6.42
C GLY A 206 -9.53 3.06 -6.00
N LEU A 207 -10.35 3.50 -6.96
CA LEU A 207 -11.55 4.29 -6.68
C LEU A 207 -12.53 3.53 -5.78
N ILE A 208 -12.79 2.25 -6.06
CA ILE A 208 -13.67 1.41 -5.23
C ILE A 208 -13.10 1.34 -3.80
N ALA A 209 -11.80 1.08 -3.66
CA ALA A 209 -11.16 1.02 -2.35
C ALA A 209 -11.24 2.34 -1.56
N VAL A 210 -11.05 3.49 -2.22
CA VAL A 210 -11.17 4.81 -1.59
C VAL A 210 -12.61 5.08 -1.15
N ASN A 211 -13.59 4.75 -2.00
CA ASN A 211 -15.00 4.91 -1.65
C ASN A 211 -15.38 4.04 -0.46
N ILE A 212 -14.98 2.76 -0.46
CA ILE A 212 -15.26 1.85 0.67
C ILE A 212 -14.58 2.35 1.94
N GLU A 213 -13.33 2.79 1.87
CA GLU A 213 -12.63 3.36 3.03
C GLU A 213 -13.41 4.52 3.65
N LYS A 214 -13.97 5.41 2.83
CA LYS A 214 -14.76 6.54 3.33
C LYS A 214 -15.95 6.09 4.20
N TYR A 215 -16.62 4.99 3.83
CA TYR A 215 -17.71 4.41 4.62
C TYR A 215 -17.19 3.59 5.82
N TYR A 216 -16.00 2.98 5.70
CA TYR A 216 -15.38 2.18 6.75
C TYR A 216 -14.76 3.00 7.89
N LEU A 217 -14.41 4.28 7.65
CA LEU A 217 -13.88 5.17 8.69
C LEU A 217 -14.95 5.63 9.69
N ASP A 218 -16.24 5.48 9.38
CA ASP A 218 -17.35 5.78 10.28
C ASP A 218 -17.72 4.57 11.17
N ILE A 219 -17.40 3.37 10.70
CA ILE A 219 -17.54 2.12 11.46
C ILE A 219 -16.23 1.94 12.25
N ARG A 220 -16.08 2.67 13.35
CA ARG A 220 -15.10 2.28 14.36
C ARG A 220 -15.30 0.79 14.69
N PHE A 221 -14.19 0.10 14.85
CA PHE A 221 -14.11 -1.24 15.42
C PHE A 221 -14.64 -1.21 16.87
N ASP A 222 -15.95 -1.11 17.05
CA ASP A 222 -16.67 -1.39 18.29
C ASP A 222 -17.00 -2.90 18.40
N LEU A 223 -16.41 -3.73 17.54
CA LEU A 223 -16.68 -5.17 17.45
C LEU A 223 -15.43 -6.07 17.46
N VAL A 224 -14.32 -5.60 18.05
CA VAL A 224 -13.27 -6.49 18.60
C VAL A 224 -12.72 -5.92 19.90
#